data_AF-A0AAI8BFY0-F1
#
_entry.id   AF-A0AAI8BFY0-F1
#
_cell.length_a   1.000
_cell.length_b   1.000
_cell.length_c   1.000
_cell.angle_alpha   90.00
_cell.angle_beta   90.00
_cell.angle_gamma   90.00
#
_symmetry.space_group_name_H-M   'P 1'
#
loop_
_entity.id
_entity.type
_entity.pdbx_description
1 polymer ?
#
loop_
_entity_poly.entity_id
_entity_poly.type
_entity_poly.pdbx_seq_one_letter_code
_entity_poly.pdbx_strand_id
1 'polypeptide(L)' 'MPASFFERDGNACYNSIAMIDADGSIMGIYRKAHIPDGIGYQEKYYFSPGSVGFKV' A
#
# COMPACT_ATOMS: atom_id res chain seq x y z
N MET A 1 8.56 -11.56 -5.33
CA MET A 1 8.94 -10.23 -5.83
C MET A 1 7.96 -9.17 -5.31
N PRO A 2 8.42 -8.08 -4.69
CA PRO A 2 7.56 -6.98 -4.26
C PRO A 2 7.24 -6.03 -5.43
N ALA A 3 5.99 -5.58 -5.55
CA ALA A 3 5.55 -4.59 -6.53
C ALA A 3 4.76 -3.47 -5.85
N SER A 4 5.28 -2.23 -5.86
CA SER A 4 4.61 -1.07 -5.26
C SER A 4 3.69 -0.37 -6.26
N PHE A 5 2.51 0.05 -5.82
CA PHE A 5 1.51 0.70 -6.67
C PHE A 5 0.56 1.61 -5.87
N PHE A 6 -0.10 2.52 -6.60
CA PHE A 6 -1.21 3.34 -6.11
C PHE A 6 -2.50 2.52 -6.17
N GLU A 7 -3.08 2.18 -5.02
CA GLU A 7 -4.32 1.40 -4.93
C GLU A 7 -5.53 2.31 -4.78
N ARG A 8 -6.62 2.00 -5.50
CA ARG A 8 -7.95 2.59 -5.27
C ARG A 8 -8.90 1.50 -4.82
N ASP A 9 -9.56 1.70 -3.69
CA ASP A 9 -10.57 0.80 -3.11
C ASP A 9 -11.78 1.63 -2.66
N GLY A 10 -12.83 1.58 -3.49
CA GLY A 10 -13.96 2.50 -3.38
C GLY A 10 -13.50 3.97 -3.46
N ASN A 11 -13.84 4.75 -2.43
CA ASN A 11 -13.46 6.16 -2.31
C ASN A 11 -12.11 6.37 -1.61
N ALA A 12 -11.48 5.31 -1.11
CA ALA A 12 -10.18 5.39 -0.46
C ALA A 12 -9.05 5.09 -1.45
N CYS A 13 -7.91 5.72 -1.24
CA CYS A 13 -6.68 5.43 -1.96
C CYS A 13 -5.60 5.03 -0.96
N TYR A 14 -4.70 4.12 -1.36
CA TYR A 14 -3.64 3.59 -0.52
C TYR A 14 -2.30 3.51 -1.27
N ASN A 15 -1.21 3.67 -0.53
CA ASN A 15 0.12 3.32 -1.00
C ASN A 15 0.35 1.84 -0.64
N SER A 16 0.42 0.99 -1.66
CA SER A 16 0.31 -0.46 -1.48
C SER A 16 1.47 -1.20 -2.12
N ILE A 17 1.76 -2.38 -1.60
CA ILE A 17 2.74 -3.31 -2.17
C ILE A 17 2.12 -4.70 -2.27
N ALA A 18 2.20 -5.31 -3.46
CA ALA A 18 1.81 -6.69 -3.70
C ALA A 18 3.05 -7.59 -3.57
N MET A 19 2.91 -8.70 -2.86
CA MET A 19 3.91 -9.75 -2.81
C MET A 19 3.55 -10.82 -3.85
N ILE A 20 4.42 -10.98 -4.84
CA ILE A 20 4.26 -11.94 -5.94
C ILE A 20 5.14 -13.15 -5.64
N ASP A 21 4.59 -14.36 -5.64
CA ASP A 21 5.36 -15.59 -5.43
C ASP A 21 6.18 -15.98 -6.67
N ALA A 22 7.05 -16.98 -6.56
CA ALA A 22 7.88 -17.48 -7.64
C ALA A 22 7.08 -18.06 -8.81
N ASP A 23 5.86 -18.54 -8.54
CA ASP A 23 4.93 -19.04 -9.57
C ASP A 23 4.10 -17.93 -10.25
N GLY A 24 4.27 -16.67 -9.82
CA GLY A 24 3.55 -15.51 -10.33
C GLY A 24 2.22 -15.22 -9.61
N SER A 25 1.82 -16.03 -8.63
CA SER A 25 0.62 -15.77 -7.82
C SER A 25 0.80 -14.56 -6.89
N ILE A 26 -0.30 -13.87 -6.58
CA ILE A 26 -0.29 -12.77 -5.60
C ILE A 26 -0.56 -13.36 -4.22
N MET A 27 0.45 -13.35 -3.35
CA MET A 27 0.37 -13.87 -1.99
C MET A 27 -0.40 -12.94 -1.05
N GLY A 28 -0.39 -11.64 -1.34
CA GLY A 28 -1.07 -10.65 -0.52
C GLY A 28 -0.70 -9.22 -0.87
N ILE A 29 -1.46 -8.29 -0.31
CA ILE A 29 -1.26 -6.85 -0.44
C ILE A 29 -1.10 -6.25 0.94
N TYR A 30 -0.06 -5.44 1.11
CA TYR A 30 0.14 -4.62 2.29
C TYR A 30 -0.12 -3.15 1.95
N ARG A 31 -0.95 -2.48 2.75
CA ARG A 31 -1.24 -1.05 2.68
C ARG A 31 -0.36 -0.32 3.70
N LYS A 32 0.38 0.69 3.26
CA LYS A 32 1.31 1.47 4.11
C LYS A 32 0.60 2.01 5.35
N ALA A 33 1.09 1.66 6.53
CA ALA A 33 0.46 2.05 7.81
C ALA A 33 0.83 3.49 8.24
N HIS A 34 2.10 3.86 8.08
CA HIS A 34 2.61 5.19 8.44
C HIS A 34 2.68 6.06 7.19
N ILE A 35 1.80 7.07 7.13
CA ILE A 35 1.72 8.00 6.00
C ILE A 35 2.44 9.30 6.39
N PRO A 36 3.58 9.62 5.76
CA PRO A 36 4.32 10.84 6.06
C PRO A 36 3.54 12.07 5.60
N ASP A 37 3.83 13.19 6.26
CA ASP A 37 3.32 14.49 5.87
C ASP A 37 4.37 15.54 6.18
N GLY A 38 4.75 16.28 5.14
CA GLY A 38 5.84 17.25 5.17
C GLY A 38 6.03 17.90 3.82
N ILE A 39 6.83 18.96 3.78
CA ILE A 39 7.14 19.67 2.53
C ILE A 39 7.84 18.70 1.57
N GLY A 40 7.23 18.48 0.40
CA GLY A 40 7.71 17.54 -0.62
C GLY A 40 7.21 16.09 -0.43
N TYR A 41 6.47 15.80 0.65
CA TYR A 41 5.98 14.47 1.01
C TYR A 41 4.55 14.55 1.57
N GLN A 42 3.64 15.20 0.86
CA GLN A 42 2.23 15.36 1.26
C GLN A 42 1.40 14.08 1.03
N GLU A 43 1.91 12.92 1.45
CA GLU A 43 1.27 11.63 1.21
C GLU A 43 -0.11 11.51 1.91
N LYS A 44 -0.31 12.18 3.05
CA LYS A 44 -1.61 12.18 3.77
C LYS A 44 -2.75 12.81 2.98
N TYR A 45 -2.46 13.64 1.98
CA TYR A 45 -3.48 14.17 1.08
C TYR A 45 -4.05 13.08 0.16
N TYR A 46 -3.22 12.10 -0.20
CA TYR A 46 -3.56 11.08 -1.20
C TYR A 46 -3.98 9.76 -0.57
N PHE A 47 -3.37 9.37 0.54
CA PHE A 47 -3.47 8.00 1.05
C PHE A 47 -4.11 7.93 2.43
N SER A 48 -5.09 7.04 2.55
CA SER A 48 -5.57 6.58 3.84
C SER A 48 -4.54 5.63 4.47
N PRO A 49 -4.37 5.63 5.81
CA PRO A 49 -3.49 4.67 6.47
C PRO A 49 -4.06 3.26 6.34
N GLY A 50 -3.18 2.28 6.08
CA GLY A 50 -3.54 0.86 6.08
C GLY A 50 -4.03 0.39 7.46
N SER A 51 -5.13 -0.38 7.48
CA SER A 51 -5.80 -0.82 8.72
C SER A 51 -5.32 -2.18 9.26
N VAL A 52 -4.54 -2.91 8.48
CA VAL A 52 -4.04 -4.26 8.82
C VAL A 52 -2.53 -4.32 8.58
N GLY A 53 -1.80 -4.84 9.57
CA GLY A 53 -0.37 -5.16 9.42
C GLY A 53 -0.14 -6.22 8.34
N PHE A 54 1.12 -6.55 8.09
CA PHE A 54 1.48 -7.62 7.16
C PHE A 54 0.84 -8.93 7.61
N LYS A 55 -0.04 -9.51 6.78
CA LYS A 55 -0.60 -10.83 6.99
C LYS A 55 0.39 -11.85 6.43
N VAL A 56 0.87 -12.75 7.31
CA VAL A 56 1.81 -13.84 6.98
C VAL A 56 1.04 -15.08 6.58
#